data_AF-A0A1I6BL95-F1
#
_entry.id   AF-A0A1I6BL95-F1
#
_cell.length_a   1.000
_cell.length_b   1.000
_cell.length_c   1.000
_cell.angle_alpha   90.00
_cell.angle_beta   90.00
_cell.angle_gamma   90.00
#
_symmetry.space_group_name_H-M   'P 1'
#
loop_
_entity.id
_entity.type
_entity.pdbx_description
1 polymer ?
#
loop_
_entity_poly.entity_id
_entity_poly.type
_entity_poly.pdbx_seq_one_letter_code
_entity_poly.pdbx_strand_id
1 'polypeptide(L)' 'MKKTNITLITLAIVITVFNQFVYPIFFDMQPDSLGTGLSIIFVASALLNHLREN' A
#
# COMPACT_ATOMS: atom_id res chain seq x y z
N MET A 1 23.68 -2.85 -17.25
CA MET A 1 22.22 -2.75 -17.49
C MET A 1 21.40 -3.99 -17.06
N LYS A 2 21.88 -4.86 -16.14
CA LYS A 2 21.11 -6.07 -15.72
C LYS A 2 20.23 -5.88 -14.47
N LYS A 3 20.54 -4.92 -13.59
CA LYS A 3 19.83 -4.76 -12.30
C LYS A 3 18.47 -4.07 -12.42
N THR A 4 18.30 -3.17 -13.38
CA THR A 4 17.06 -2.39 -13.59
C THR A 4 15.85 -3.27 -13.93
N ASN A 5 16.05 -4.37 -14.65
CA ASN A 5 14.96 -5.30 -15.01
C ASN A 5 14.35 -5.98 -13.79
N ILE A 6 15.17 -6.41 -12.83
CA ILE A 6 14.66 -7.10 -11.63
C ILE A 6 13.86 -6.13 -10.78
N THR A 7 14.37 -4.91 -10.56
CA THR A 7 13.65 -3.87 -9.80
C THR A 7 12.31 -3.50 -10.46
N LEU A 8 12.27 -3.37 -11.79
CA LEU A 8 11.04 -3.10 -12.53
C LEU A 8 10.03 -4.24 -12.41
N ILE A 9 10.48 -5.50 -12.52
CA ILE A 9 9.63 -6.68 -12.36
C ILE A 9 9.07 -6.74 -10.94
N THR A 10 9.92 -6.54 -9.92
CA THR A 10 9.47 -6.51 -8.52
C THR A 10 8.46 -5.39 -8.29
N LEU A 11 8.69 -4.19 -8.84
CA LEU A 11 7.75 -3.08 -8.72
C LEU A 11 6.41 -3.38 -9.40
N ALA A 12 6.43 -4.00 -10.59
CA ALA A 12 5.22 -4.41 -11.30
C ALA A 12 4.41 -5.45 -10.51
N ILE A 13 5.08 -6.40 -9.87
CA ILE A 13 4.43 -7.40 -9.00
C ILE A 13 3.78 -6.71 -7.79
N VAL A 14 4.51 -5.81 -7.12
CA VAL A 14 3.98 -5.07 -5.96
C VAL A 14 2.75 -4.26 -6.34
N ILE A 15 2.78 -3.53 -7.47
CA ILE A 15 1.64 -2.75 -7.97
C ILE A 15 0.46 -3.68 -8.30
N THR A 16 0.71 -4.82 -8.93
CA THR A 16 -0.33 -5.80 -9.29
C THR A 16 -1.00 -6.38 -8.04
N VAL A 17 -0.20 -6.77 -7.04
CA VAL A 17 -0.71 -7.26 -5.75
C VAL A 17 -1.53 -6.18 -5.04
N PHE A 18 -1.06 -4.93 -5.04
CA PHE A 18 -1.80 -3.83 -4.46
C PHE A 18 -3.13 -3.60 -5.19
N ASN A 19 -3.13 -3.62 -6.52
CA ASN A 19 -4.33 -3.39 -7.31
C ASN A 19 -5.34 -4.55 -7.23
N GLN A 20 -4.89 -5.80 -7.17
CA GLN A 20 -5.80 -6.94 -7.11
C GLN A 20 -6.32 -7.26 -5.71
N PHE A 21 -5.51 -7.04 -4.67
CA PHE A 21 -5.90 -7.42 -3.31
C PHE A 21 -6.29 -6.20 -2.47
N VAL A 22 -5.55 -5.10 -2.57
CA VAL A 22 -5.82 -3.92 -1.74
C VAL A 22 -6.94 -3.08 -2.36
N TYR A 23 -6.93 -2.83 -3.67
CA TYR A 23 -7.93 -1.96 -4.30
C TYR A 23 -9.38 -2.43 -4.11
N PRO A 24 -9.77 -3.70 -4.37
CA PRO A 24 -11.15 -4.14 -4.12
C PRO A 24 -11.50 -4.15 -2.63
N ILE A 25 -10.55 -4.44 -1.74
CA ILE A 25 -10.78 -4.33 -0.29
C ILE A 25 -11.08 -2.89 0.13
N PHE A 26 -10.51 -1.88 -0.53
CA PHE A 26 -10.71 -0.47 -0.16
C PHE A 26 -11.88 0.20 -0.91
N PHE A 27 -12.23 -0.28 -2.11
CA PHE A 27 -13.29 0.32 -2.94
C PHE A 27 -14.61 -0.46 -2.95
N ASP A 28 -14.59 -1.76 -2.65
CA ASP A 28 -15.80 -2.60 -2.56
C ASP A 28 -16.35 -2.65 -1.12
N MET A 29 -15.64 -2.08 -0.15
CA MET A 29 -16.18 -1.86 1.18
C MET A 29 -17.05 -0.59 1.18
N GLN A 30 -18.29 -0.77 1.62
CA GLN A 30 -19.36 0.22 1.84
C GLN A 30 -18.82 1.56 2.40
N PRO A 31 -19.43 2.74 2.13
CA PRO A 31 -18.92 4.07 2.53
C PRO A 31 -18.54 4.23 4.02
N ASP A 32 -19.05 3.36 4.89
CA ASP A 32 -18.66 3.26 6.31
C ASP A 32 -17.19 2.83 6.51
N SER A 33 -16.58 2.21 5.51
CA SER A 33 -15.21 1.69 5.51
C SER A 33 -14.16 2.65 4.97
N LEU A 34 -14.55 3.74 4.32
CA LEU A 34 -13.61 4.79 3.88
C LEU A 34 -12.90 5.39 5.10
N GLY A 35 -13.58 5.48 6.24
CA GLY A 35 -12.97 5.82 7.53
C GLY A 35 -11.97 4.79 8.03
N THR A 36 -12.20 3.50 7.77
CA THR A 36 -11.27 2.41 8.09
C THR A 36 -10.04 2.44 7.19
N GLY A 37 -10.22 2.70 5.89
CA GLY A 37 -9.11 2.86 4.95
C GLY A 37 -8.21 4.04 5.31
N LEU A 38 -8.80 5.20 5.64
CA LEU A 38 -8.05 6.38 6.07
C LEU A 38 -7.35 6.17 7.41
N SER A 39 -7.98 5.50 8.37
CA SER A 39 -7.35 5.21 9.66
C SER A 39 -6.17 4.24 9.53
N ILE A 40 -6.23 3.25 8.63
CA ILE A 40 -5.09 2.39 8.31
C ILE A 40 -3.93 3.20 7.72
N ILE A 41 -4.22 4.14 6.81
CA ILE A 41 -3.19 5.04 6.24
C ILE A 41 -2.56 5.92 7.33
N PHE A 42 -3.37 6.45 8.25
CA PHE A 42 -2.89 7.26 9.38
C PHE A 42 -2.00 6.44 10.31
N VAL A 43 -2.40 5.21 10.66
CA VAL A 43 -1.62 4.30 11.51
C VAL A 43 -0.30 3.91 10.82
N ALA A 44 -0.34 3.57 9.53
CA ALA A 44 0.87 3.27 8.77
C ALA A 44 1.82 4.47 8.69
N SER A 45 1.27 5.68 8.50
CA SER A 45 2.05 6.92 8.45
C SER A 45 2.68 7.25 9.81
N ALA A 46 1.92 7.09 10.90
CA ALA A 46 2.43 7.29 12.26
C ALA A 46 3.54 6.29 12.62
N LEU A 47 3.36 5.01 12.25
CA LEU A 47 4.38 3.99 12.47
C LEU A 47 5.66 4.28 11.68
N LEU A 48 5.54 4.69 10.41
CA LEU A 48 6.68 5.08 9.59
C LEU A 48 7.41 6.31 10.15
N ASN A 49 6.67 7.30 10.67
CA ASN A 49 7.29 8.45 11.31
C ASN A 49 8.03 8.06 12.59
N HIS A 50 7.44 7.18 13.40
CA HIS A 50 8.08 6.68 14.61
C HIS A 50 9.37 5.89 14.32
N LEU A 51 9.38 5.06 13.29
CA LEU A 51 10.59 4.34 12.85
C LEU A 51 11.63 5.23 12.18
N ARG A 52 11.27 6.43 11.76
CA ARG A 52 12.20 7.43 11.20
C ARG A 52 12.82 8.28 12.31
N GLU A 53 12.07 8.57 13.36
CA GLU A 53 12.52 9.39 14.49
C GLU A 53 13.35 8.58 15.51
N ASN A 54 13.23 7.25 15.53
CA ASN A 54 14.11 6.31 16.25
C ASN A 54 15.24 5.79 15.37
#